data_AF-A0A1M7ACD8-F1
#
_entry.id   AF-A0A1M7ACD8-F1
#
_cell.length_a   1.000
_cell.length_b   1.000
_cell.length_c   1.000
_cell.angle_alpha   90.00
_cell.angle_beta   90.00
_cell.angle_gamma   90.00
#
_symmetry.space_group_name_H-M   'P 1'
#
loop_
_entity.id
_entity.type
_entity.pdbx_description
1 polymer ?
#
loop_
_entity_poly.entity_id
_entity_poly.type
_entity_poly.pdbx_seq_one_letter_code
_entity_poly.pdbx_strand_id
1 'polypeptide(L)' 'MKSIRWRWHLDEMFVKINGEMHYLWRAVDRDGDILQSDVTKRRDKKAALKFLKKSMNRHDRPNILVADKL' A
#
# COMPACT_ATOMS: atom_id res chain seq x y z
N MET A 1 12.46 3.62 -22.41
CA MET A 1 11.17 3.31 -21.75
C MET A 1 11.31 3.53 -20.25
N LYS A 2 10.47 4.38 -19.63
CA LYS A 2 10.40 4.43 -18.16
C LYS A 2 9.72 3.15 -17.67
N SER A 3 10.38 2.37 -16.82
CA SER A 3 9.82 1.15 -16.22
C SER A 3 8.47 1.45 -15.59
N ILE A 4 7.44 0.65 -15.90
CA ILE A 4 6.02 0.81 -15.51
C ILE A 4 5.83 1.08 -14.00
N ARG A 5 6.75 0.58 -13.16
CA ARG A 5 6.70 0.66 -11.70
C ARG A 5 7.17 1.97 -11.06
N TRP A 6 7.49 2.98 -11.85
CA TRP A 6 8.07 4.24 -11.34
C TRP A 6 7.13 5.07 -10.46
N ARG A 7 5.81 4.83 -10.53
CA ARG A 7 4.80 5.53 -9.73
C ARG A 7 3.91 4.52 -9.02
N TRP A 8 3.81 4.64 -7.70
CA TRP A 8 2.92 3.83 -6.89
C TRP A 8 1.81 4.68 -6.31
N HIS A 9 0.63 4.09 -6.23
CA HIS A 9 -0.53 4.57 -5.51
C HIS A 9 -0.69 3.75 -4.23
N LEU A 10 -0.62 4.42 -3.09
CA LEU A 10 -0.95 3.85 -1.79
C LEU A 10 -2.36 4.24 -1.41
N ASP A 11 -3.14 3.23 -1.08
CA ASP A 11 -4.46 3.40 -0.51
C ASP A 11 -4.59 2.72 0.85
N GLU A 12 -5.53 3.26 1.62
CA GLU A 12 -5.97 2.71 2.89
C GLU A 12 -7.50 2.53 2.80
N MET A 13 -7.97 1.33 3.09
CA MET A 13 -9.39 1.00 3.05
C MET A 13 -9.83 0.29 4.33
N PHE A 14 -11.10 0.48 4.70
CA PHE A 14 -11.73 -0.28 5.76
C PHE A 14 -12.29 -1.59 5.21
N VAL A 15 -11.98 -2.71 5.88
CA VAL A 15 -12.51 -4.03 5.53
C VAL A 15 -13.07 -4.72 6.77
N LYS A 16 -14.17 -5.46 6.62
CA LYS A 16 -14.79 -6.22 7.71
C LYS A 16 -14.35 -7.69 7.61
N ILE A 17 -13.67 -8.19 8.63
CA ILE A 17 -13.18 -9.57 8.70
C ILE A 17 -13.71 -10.17 10.01
N ASN A 18 -14.46 -11.27 9.91
CA ASN A 18 -15.09 -11.95 11.06
C ASN A 18 -15.89 -11.02 11.98
N GLY A 19 -16.61 -10.05 11.41
CA GLY A 19 -17.42 -9.11 12.18
C GLY A 19 -16.66 -7.86 12.67
N GLU A 20 -15.33 -7.87 12.65
CA GLU A 20 -14.48 -6.76 13.12
C GLU A 20 -13.97 -5.89 11.96
N MET A 21 -13.93 -4.58 12.18
CA MET A 21 -13.34 -3.62 11.23
C MET A 21 -11.81 -3.63 11.31
N HIS A 22 -11.19 -3.71 10.14
CA HIS A 22 -9.75 -3.72 9.95
C HIS A 22 -9.36 -2.71 8.87
N TYR A 23 -8.07 -2.38 8.83
CA TYR A 23 -7.46 -1.48 7.86
C TYR A 23 -6.66 -2.31 6.86
N LEU A 24 -6.98 -2.15 5.58
CA LEU A 24 -6.25 -2.72 4.46
C LEU A 24 -5.35 -1.63 3.87
N TRP A 25 -4.06 -1.92 3.80
CA TRP A 25 -3.07 -1.11 3.11
C TRP A 25 -2.80 -1.75 1.75
N ARG A 26 -2.84 -1.00 0.65
CA ARG A 26 -2.41 -1.50 -0.66
C ARG A 26 -1.44 -0.56 -1.34
N ALA A 27 -0.54 -1.15 -2.10
CA ALA A 27 0.36 -0.47 -3.02
C ALA A 27 0.04 -1.01 -4.41
N VAL A 28 -0.37 -0.10 -5.28
CA VAL A 28 -0.80 -0.39 -6.66
C VAL A 28 0.12 0.39 -7.59
N ASP A 29 0.54 -0.20 -8.70
CA ASP A 29 1.28 0.55 -9.72
C ASP A 29 0.35 1.39 -10.61
N ARG A 30 0.90 2.01 -11.65
CA ARG A 30 0.15 2.86 -12.57
C ARG A 30 -0.87 2.08 -13.41
N ASP A 31 -0.60 0.81 -13.69
CA ASP A 31 -1.42 -0.01 -14.58
C ASP A 31 -2.56 -0.69 -13.83
N GLY A 32 -2.59 -0.53 -12.50
CA GLY A 32 -3.62 -1.07 -11.62
C GLY A 32 -3.22 -2.38 -10.97
N ASP A 33 -1.99 -2.84 -11.17
CA ASP A 33 -1.51 -4.09 -10.58
C ASP A 33 -1.21 -3.90 -9.09
N ILE A 34 -1.74 -4.80 -8.26
CA ILE A 34 -1.48 -4.82 -6.83
C ILE A 34 -0.08 -5.39 -6.60
N LEU A 35 0.82 -4.54 -6.11
CA LEU A 35 2.18 -4.93 -5.76
C LEU A 35 2.20 -5.61 -4.39
N GLN A 36 1.57 -4.98 -3.39
CA GLN A 36 1.56 -5.48 -2.03
C GLN A 36 0.28 -5.06 -1.31
N SER A 37 -0.21 -5.93 -0.44
CA SER A 37 -1.29 -5.65 0.50
C SER A 37 -0.95 -6.17 1.90
N ASP A 38 -1.42 -5.50 2.95
CA ASP A 38 -1.37 -5.98 4.33
C ASP A 38 -2.60 -5.49 5.09
N VAL A 39 -3.06 -6.28 6.06
CA VAL A 39 -4.20 -5.95 6.91
C VAL A 39 -3.73 -5.72 8.35
N THR A 40 -4.22 -4.65 8.98
CA THR A 40 -3.95 -4.35 10.39
C THR A 40 -5.24 -4.05 11.15
N LYS A 41 -5.28 -4.40 12.44
CA LYS A 41 -6.41 -4.06 13.32
C LYS A 41 -6.54 -2.56 13.59
N ARG A 42 -5.44 -1.82 13.51
CA ARG A 42 -5.38 -0.39 13.81
C ARG A 42 -4.74 0.38 12.66
N ARG A 43 -5.19 1.62 12.48
CA ARG A 43 -4.54 2.62 11.64
C ARG A 43 -3.45 3.30 12.45
N ASP A 44 -2.20 2.88 12.25
CA ASP A 44 -1.08 3.50 12.92
C ASP A 44 0.11 3.72 11.97
N LYS A 45 0.90 4.74 12.28
CA LYS A 45 2.06 5.14 11.48
C LYS A 45 3.11 4.02 11.40
N LYS A 46 3.20 3.17 12.42
CA LYS A 46 4.20 2.08 12.48
C LYS A 46 3.85 0.97 11.50
N ALA A 47 2.57 0.62 11.39
CA ALA A 47 2.00 -0.30 10.41
C ALA A 47 2.24 0.21 9.00
N ALA A 48 1.89 1.48 8.72
CA ALA A 48 2.11 2.10 7.41
C ALA A 48 3.60 2.10 7.01
N LEU A 49 4.51 2.46 7.92
CA LEU A 49 5.96 2.41 7.68
C LEU A 49 6.47 0.99 7.45
N LYS A 50 5.97 0.01 8.21
CA LYS A 50 6.34 -1.40 8.06
C LYS A 50 5.88 -1.94 6.71
N PHE A 51 4.64 -1.63 6.33
CA PHE A 51 4.08 -1.95 5.02
C PHE A 51 4.95 -1.37 3.90
N LEU A 52 5.20 -0.06 3.93
CA LEU A 52 5.99 0.62 2.90
C LEU A 52 7.39 0.03 2.74
N LYS A 53 8.09 -0.23 3.85
CA LYS A 53 9.41 -0.87 3.84
C LYS A 53 9.37 -2.27 3.23
N LYS A 54 8.37 -3.07 3.60
CA LYS A 54 8.17 -4.42 3.06
C LYS A 54 7.92 -4.37 1.55
N SER A 55 7.04 -3.48 1.09
CA SER A 55 6.73 -3.30 -0.33
C SER A 55 7.97 -2.90 -1.14
N MET A 56 8.75 -1.92 -0.67
CA MET A 56 9.98 -1.45 -1.32
C MET A 56 11.15 -2.45 -1.28
N ASN A 57 11.13 -3.41 -0.36
CA ASN A 57 12.14 -4.47 -0.32
C ASN A 57 11.79 -5.62 -1.28
N ARG A 58 10.50 -5.85 -1.54
CA ARG A 58 10.01 -6.94 -2.40
C ARG A 58 9.93 -6.53 -3.87
N HIS A 59 9.69 -5.26 -4.13
CA HIS A 59 9.54 -4.69 -5.47
C HIS A 59 10.53 -3.55 -5.67
N ASP A 60 10.72 -3.13 -6.92
CA ASP A 60 11.53 -1.96 -7.24
C ASP A 60 10.99 -0.71 -6.52
N ARG A 61 11.89 0.17 -6.07
CA ARG A 61 11.46 1.40 -5.40
C ARG A 61 10.74 2.34 -6.38
N PRO A 62 9.60 2.92 -6.00
CA PRO A 62 8.96 3.93 -6.82
C PRO A 62 9.76 5.22 -6.80
N ASN A 63 9.75 5.94 -7.92
CA ASN A 63 10.24 7.31 -8.00
C ASN A 63 9.21 8.30 -7.45
N ILE A 64 7.92 7.97 -7.56
CA ILE A 64 6.81 8.76 -7.04
C ILE A 64 5.89 7.88 -6.21
N LEU A 65 5.64 8.32 -4.98
CA LEU A 65 4.66 7.74 -4.07
C LEU A 65 3.46 8.68 -3.99
N VAL A 66 2.28 8.21 -4.37
CA VAL A 66 1.02 8.94 -4.24
C VAL A 66 0.22 8.26 -3.15
N ALA A 67 -0.04 8.95 -2.05
CA ALA A 67 -0.97 8.49 -1.03
C ALA A 67 -2.25 9.33 -1.11
N ASP A 68 -3.39 8.72 -0.80
CA ASP A 68 -4.63 9.47 -0.72
C ASP A 68 -4.59 10.51 0.42
N LYS A 69 -5.20 11.66 0.17
CA LYS A 69 -5.41 12.70 1.18
C LYS A 69 -6.78 12.46 1.79
N LEU A 70 -6.86 11.48 2.71
CA LEU A 70 -8.00 11.34 3.60
C LEU A 70 -8.12 12.57 4.52
#